data_AF-A0A822FLZ1-F1
#
_entry.id   AF-A0A822FLZ1-F1
#
_cell.length_a   1.000
_cell.length_b   1.000
_cell.length_c   1.000
_cell.angle_alpha   90.00
_cell.angle_beta   90.00
_cell.angle_gamma   90.00
#
_symmetry.space_group_name_H-M   'P 1'
#
loop_
_entity.id
_entity.type
_entity.pdbx_description
1 polymer ?
#
loop_
_entity_poly.entity_id
_entity_poly.type
_entity_poly.pdbx_seq_one_letter_code
_entity_poly.pdbx_strand_id
1 'polypeptide(L)'
;MNPTNSSENLVKLIDFSMTRTKDCSDGDNKSTDISVRYCAPEILKSIDQSNYSEASDVYSLGVLMWEACSHGKVPYGSDTSNDDIRQRRLNDEQLLQPNGCHTRIWIIIEHCLLRTSEMRDTMKKIQSKFLEIHLEPTLLIECRYCHRQFTWNALDPHEQLCSQILSVRTHSSDSF
;
A
#
# COMPACT_ATOMS: atom_id res chain seq x y z
N MET A 1 27.89 28.09 -3.37
CA MET A 1 27.15 27.86 -2.11
C MET A 1 26.10 26.81 -2.40
N ASN A 2 26.12 25.70 -1.67
CA ASN A 2 25.29 24.51 -1.91
C ASN A 2 24.34 24.33 -0.71
N PRO A 3 23.01 24.34 -0.87
CA PRO A 3 22.10 23.90 0.17
C PRO A 3 21.64 22.47 -0.13
N THR A 4 22.26 21.49 0.53
CA THR A 4 21.73 20.12 0.60
C THR A 4 20.57 20.09 1.59
N ASN A 5 19.34 20.31 1.12
CA ASN A 5 18.15 20.17 1.94
C ASN A 5 17.72 18.69 1.96
N SER A 6 18.25 17.91 2.90
CA SER A 6 18.02 16.46 3.02
C SER A 6 16.66 16.09 3.67
N SER A 7 15.72 17.03 3.78
CA SER A 7 14.47 16.89 4.53
C SER A 7 13.22 16.65 3.65
N GLU A 8 13.33 16.72 2.32
CA GLU A 8 12.16 16.74 1.42
C GLU A 8 11.46 15.37 1.24
N ASN A 9 12.04 14.26 1.71
CA ASN A 9 11.46 12.91 1.56
C ASN A 9 11.36 12.14 2.90
N LEU A 10 11.28 12.84 4.04
CA LEU A 10 11.17 12.22 5.36
C LEU A 10 9.70 12.18 5.82
N VAL A 11 9.11 10.99 5.84
CA VAL A 11 7.79 10.75 6.44
C VAL A 11 7.96 10.18 7.85
N LYS A 12 7.18 10.69 8.81
CA LYS A 12 7.13 10.20 10.19
C LYS A 12 5.71 9.79 10.54
N LEU A 13 5.57 8.69 11.26
CA LEU A 13 4.31 8.32 11.90
C LEU A 13 4.09 9.25 13.10
N ILE A 14 2.89 9.85 13.21
CA ILE A 14 2.61 10.92 14.17
C ILE A 14 1.42 10.62 15.10
N ASP A 15 0.80 9.45 15.02
CA ASP A 15 -0.34 9.08 15.85
C ASP A 15 -0.14 7.71 16.50
N PHE A 16 0.36 7.73 17.74
CA PHE A 16 0.53 6.55 18.60
C PHE A 16 -0.48 6.57 19.76
N SER A 17 -1.54 7.39 19.66
CA SER A 17 -2.53 7.58 20.74
C SER A 17 -3.28 6.30 21.09
N MET A 18 -3.33 5.34 20.16
CA MET A 18 -3.96 4.03 20.30
C MET A 18 -2.95 2.88 20.40
N THR A 19 -1.65 3.16 20.55
CA THR A 19 -0.61 2.13 20.65
C THR A 19 -0.70 1.40 21.99
N ARG A 20 -0.61 0.07 21.95
CA ARG A 20 -0.64 -0.80 23.13
C ARG A 20 0.72 -1.45 23.32
N THR A 21 1.24 -1.46 24.55
CA THR A 21 2.38 -2.30 24.92
C THR A 21 1.94 -3.75 25.12
N LYS A 22 2.79 -4.72 24.78
CA LYS A 22 2.48 -6.17 24.84
C LYS A 22 2.01 -6.65 26.22
N ASP A 23 2.29 -5.89 27.27
CA ASP A 23 1.97 -6.22 28.66
C ASP A 23 0.68 -5.55 29.20
N CYS A 24 -0.05 -4.80 28.37
CA CYS A 24 -1.28 -4.12 28.81
C CYS A 24 -2.53 -4.97 28.55
N SER A 25 -3.05 -5.57 29.62
CA SER A 25 -4.40 -6.13 29.67
C SER A 25 -5.38 -5.09 30.20
N ASP A 26 -6.06 -4.33 29.33
CA ASP A 26 -7.22 -3.54 29.76
C ASP A 26 -8.22 -3.21 28.63
N GLY A 27 -9.38 -3.86 28.69
CA GLY A 27 -10.67 -3.24 29.01
C GLY A 27 -11.42 -2.38 27.99
N ASP A 28 -10.78 -1.46 27.27
CA ASP A 28 -11.52 -0.44 26.49
C ASP A 28 -11.29 -0.59 24.99
N ASN A 29 -12.23 -1.30 24.36
CA ASN A 29 -12.32 -1.56 22.93
C ASN A 29 -13.34 -0.62 22.28
N LYS A 30 -13.03 0.68 22.23
CA LYS A 30 -13.79 1.60 21.39
C LYS A 30 -13.15 1.65 20.00
N SER A 31 -13.66 0.80 19.12
CA SER A 31 -13.37 0.82 17.69
C SER A 31 -13.80 2.16 17.09
N THR A 32 -12.84 2.93 16.57
CA THR A 32 -13.16 4.11 15.74
C THR A 32 -13.42 3.66 14.30
N ASP A 33 -14.36 4.32 13.62
CA ASP A 33 -14.88 3.94 12.30
C ASP A 33 -13.82 3.84 11.19
N ILE A 34 -12.66 4.48 11.33
CA ILE A 34 -11.61 4.46 10.30
C ILE A 34 -10.72 3.20 10.42
N SER A 35 -10.67 2.56 11.60
CA SER A 35 -9.77 1.46 11.89
C SER A 35 -10.07 0.18 11.08
N VAL A 36 -11.35 -0.09 10.79
CA VAL A 36 -11.81 -1.37 10.19
C VAL A 36 -11.13 -1.68 8.85
N ARG A 37 -10.89 -0.67 8.01
CA ARG A 37 -10.29 -0.84 6.68
C ARG A 37 -8.80 -1.21 6.74
N TYR A 38 -8.11 -0.75 7.78
CA TYR A 38 -6.68 -1.01 7.98
C TYR A 38 -6.46 -2.26 8.84
N CYS A 39 -7.46 -2.69 9.61
CA CYS A 39 -7.37 -3.86 10.46
C CYS A 39 -7.12 -5.16 9.68
N ALA A 40 -6.22 -5.95 10.25
CA ALA A 40 -5.97 -7.31 9.81
C ALA A 40 -7.19 -8.22 10.07
N PRO A 41 -7.42 -9.23 9.23
CA PRO A 41 -8.60 -10.09 9.32
C PRO A 41 -8.74 -10.84 10.66
N GLU A 42 -7.64 -11.20 11.30
CA GLU A 42 -7.64 -11.82 12.64
C GLU A 42 -8.14 -10.88 13.74
N ILE A 43 -7.86 -9.57 13.61
CA ILE A 43 -8.38 -8.54 14.52
C ILE A 43 -9.88 -8.35 14.28
N LEU A 44 -10.32 -8.39 13.02
CA LEU A 44 -11.73 -8.32 12.64
C LEU A 44 -12.54 -9.55 13.09
N LYS A 45 -11.90 -10.70 13.37
CA LYS A 45 -12.57 -11.90 13.90
C LYS A 45 -12.72 -11.87 15.42
N SER A 46 -11.78 -11.26 16.13
CA SER A 46 -11.83 -11.20 17.59
C SER A 46 -12.95 -10.28 18.08
N ILE A 47 -13.75 -10.78 19.03
CA ILE A 47 -14.82 -10.04 19.71
C ILE A 47 -14.20 -8.89 20.52
N ASP A 48 -13.03 -9.14 21.14
CA ASP A 48 -12.35 -8.20 22.02
C ASP A 48 -11.10 -7.55 21.40
N GLN A 49 -10.88 -7.67 20.08
CA GLN A 49 -9.71 -7.09 19.40
C GLN A 49 -8.35 -7.39 20.07
N SER A 50 -8.25 -8.47 20.85
CA SER A 50 -7.11 -8.70 21.76
C SER A 50 -5.85 -9.24 21.09
N ASN A 51 -5.91 -9.50 19.78
CA ASN A 51 -4.86 -10.21 19.04
C ASN A 51 -3.92 -9.28 18.28
N TYR A 52 -3.77 -8.02 18.74
CA TYR A 52 -2.79 -7.09 18.17
C TYR A 52 -1.38 -7.69 18.26
N SER A 53 -0.67 -7.67 17.14
CA SER A 53 0.66 -8.24 17.01
C SER A 53 1.46 -7.47 15.96
N GLU A 54 2.77 -7.71 15.89
CA GLU A 54 3.59 -7.17 14.80
C GLU A 54 3.00 -7.55 13.43
N ALA A 55 2.42 -8.75 13.29
CA ALA A 55 1.80 -9.19 12.05
C ALA A 55 0.55 -8.37 11.68
N SER A 56 -0.25 -7.93 12.66
CA SER A 56 -1.39 -7.04 12.39
C SER A 56 -0.95 -5.62 12.00
N ASP A 57 0.18 -5.15 12.55
CA ASP A 57 0.78 -3.88 12.15
C ASP A 57 1.34 -3.95 10.72
N VAL A 58 1.99 -5.06 10.37
CA VAL A 58 2.44 -5.34 8.98
C VAL A 58 1.25 -5.31 8.02
N TYR A 59 0.11 -5.87 8.39
CA TYR A 59 -1.09 -5.81 7.56
C TYR A 59 -1.54 -4.37 7.31
N SER A 60 -1.64 -3.59 8.40
CA SER A 60 -2.05 -2.18 8.34
C SER A 60 -1.08 -1.35 7.49
N LEU A 61 0.22 -1.64 7.58
CA LEU A 61 1.25 -1.07 6.72
C LEU A 61 1.04 -1.44 5.24
N GLY A 62 0.66 -2.68 4.94
CA GLY A 62 0.31 -3.10 3.58
C GLY A 62 -0.85 -2.31 2.99
N VAL A 63 -1.89 -2.04 3.78
CA VAL A 63 -3.03 -1.21 3.35
C VAL A 63 -2.59 0.24 3.12
N LEU A 64 -1.75 0.80 3.99
CA LEU A 64 -1.17 2.15 3.80
C LEU A 64 -0.31 2.24 2.53
N MET A 65 0.52 1.22 2.26
CA MET A 65 1.32 1.15 1.04
C MET A 65 0.45 1.04 -0.21
N TRP A 66 -0.64 0.27 -0.14
CA TRP A 66 -1.64 0.22 -1.21
C TRP A 66 -2.29 1.57 -1.46
N GLU A 67 -2.66 2.29 -0.40
CA GLU A 67 -3.24 3.63 -0.48
C GLU A 67 -2.27 4.60 -1.16
N ALA A 68 -1.00 4.60 -0.74
CA ALA A 68 0.04 5.39 -1.36
C ALA A 68 0.22 5.07 -2.86
N CYS A 69 0.25 3.78 -3.23
CA CYS A 69 0.35 3.35 -4.62
C CYS A 69 -0.89 3.65 -5.46
N SER A 70 -2.05 3.80 -4.82
CA SER A 70 -3.32 4.10 -5.48
C SER A 70 -3.60 5.60 -5.61
N HIS A 71 -2.66 6.46 -5.19
CA HIS A 71 -2.81 7.90 -5.11
C HIS A 71 -3.94 8.34 -4.16
N GLY A 72 -4.05 7.68 -3.00
CA GLY A 72 -4.99 8.05 -1.94
C GLY A 72 -6.41 7.54 -2.15
N LYS A 73 -6.62 6.47 -2.92
CA LYS A 73 -7.95 5.83 -2.98
C LYS A 73 -8.29 5.22 -1.62
N VAL A 74 -9.58 5.23 -1.30
CA VAL A 74 -10.08 4.59 -0.08
C VAL A 74 -10.03 3.06 -0.23
N PRO A 75 -9.35 2.32 0.66
CA PRO A 75 -9.33 0.87 0.63
C PRO A 75 -10.75 0.28 0.70
N TYR A 76 -11.05 -0.69 -0.16
CA TYR A 76 -12.37 -1.36 -0.26
C TYR A 76 -13.55 -0.46 -0.67
N GLY A 77 -13.28 0.76 -1.17
CA GLY A 77 -14.29 1.66 -1.75
C GLY A 77 -14.87 2.68 -0.76
N SER A 78 -15.08 3.92 -1.20
CA SER A 78 -15.52 5.04 -0.34
C SER A 78 -16.95 4.88 0.19
N ASP A 79 -17.84 4.28 -0.59
CA ASP A 79 -19.29 4.34 -0.34
C ASP A 79 -19.84 3.08 0.35
N THR A 80 -18.95 2.26 0.92
CA THR A 80 -19.32 1.01 1.62
C THR A 80 -19.26 1.19 3.13
N SER A 81 -20.26 0.68 3.85
CA SER A 81 -20.30 0.71 5.32
C SER A 81 -19.20 -0.14 5.96
N ASN A 82 -18.80 0.20 7.18
CA ASN A 82 -17.77 -0.56 7.91
C ASN A 82 -18.17 -2.01 8.18
N ASP A 83 -19.46 -2.25 8.44
CA ASP A 83 -19.97 -3.61 8.66
C ASP A 83 -19.90 -4.44 7.37
N ASP A 84 -20.30 -3.86 6.23
CA ASP A 84 -20.20 -4.54 4.94
C ASP A 84 -18.74 -4.84 4.58
N ILE A 85 -17.83 -3.89 4.83
CA ILE A 85 -16.39 -4.10 4.63
C ILE A 85 -15.91 -5.22 5.53
N ARG A 86 -16.25 -5.21 6.82
CA ARG A 86 -15.89 -6.28 7.74
C ARG A 86 -16.34 -7.63 7.21
N GLN A 87 -17.59 -7.76 6.75
CA GLN A 87 -18.10 -9.01 6.18
C GLN A 87 -17.35 -9.44 4.91
N ARG A 88 -17.14 -8.52 3.95
CA ARG A 88 -16.41 -8.84 2.71
C ARG A 88 -14.97 -9.27 2.99
N ARG A 89 -14.31 -8.60 3.93
CA ARG A 89 -12.95 -8.92 4.39
C ARG A 89 -12.90 -10.26 5.12
N LEU A 90 -13.91 -10.58 5.91
CA LEU A 90 -14.05 -11.90 6.54
C LEU A 90 -14.28 -13.00 5.50
N ASN A 91 -14.92 -12.68 4.37
CA ASN A 91 -15.12 -13.54 3.19
C ASN A 91 -13.96 -13.47 2.17
N ASP A 92 -12.76 -13.12 2.63
CA ASP A 92 -11.52 -13.14 1.85
C ASP A 92 -11.46 -12.19 0.65
N GLU A 93 -12.19 -11.07 0.70
CA GLU A 93 -11.95 -9.97 -0.23
C GLU A 93 -10.54 -9.38 -0.04
N GLN A 94 -9.79 -9.31 -1.15
CA GLN A 94 -8.46 -8.74 -1.23
C GLN A 94 -8.46 -7.43 -2.04
N LEU A 95 -7.51 -6.56 -1.72
CA LEU A 95 -7.22 -5.40 -2.54
C LEU A 95 -6.55 -5.84 -3.84
N LEU A 96 -6.93 -5.19 -4.94
CA LEU A 96 -6.30 -5.41 -6.24
C LEU A 96 -5.10 -4.48 -6.40
N GLN A 97 -4.11 -4.89 -7.20
CA GLN A 97 -2.98 -4.06 -7.55
C GLN A 97 -3.46 -2.73 -8.18
N PRO A 98 -3.11 -1.56 -7.62
CA PRO A 98 -3.47 -0.29 -8.21
C PRO A 98 -2.83 -0.08 -9.59
N ASN A 99 -3.54 0.63 -10.47
CA ASN A 99 -2.98 1.05 -11.76
C ASN A 99 -1.73 1.90 -11.55
N GLY A 100 -0.63 1.55 -12.23
CA GLY A 100 0.66 2.24 -12.09
C GLY A 100 1.50 1.80 -10.88
N CYS A 101 0.99 0.91 -10.03
CA CYS A 101 1.80 0.33 -8.96
C CYS A 101 2.82 -0.65 -9.56
N HIS A 102 4.11 -0.40 -9.34
CA HIS A 102 5.18 -1.27 -9.82
C HIS A 102 5.09 -2.68 -9.22
N THR A 103 5.27 -3.73 -10.05
CA THR A 103 5.07 -5.13 -9.63
C THR A 103 5.95 -5.53 -8.45
N ARG A 104 7.21 -5.07 -8.38
CA ARG A 104 8.08 -5.39 -7.23
C ARG A 104 7.55 -4.81 -5.91
N ILE A 105 6.96 -3.63 -5.95
CA ILE A 105 6.34 -3.01 -4.76
C ILE A 105 5.06 -3.77 -4.41
N TRP A 106 4.26 -4.12 -5.43
CA TRP A 106 3.04 -4.90 -5.23
C TRP A 106 3.30 -6.26 -4.56
N ILE A 107 4.34 -6.99 -4.95
CA ILE A 107 4.71 -8.26 -4.30
C ILE A 107 4.99 -8.07 -2.80
N ILE A 108 5.63 -6.95 -2.42
CA ILE A 108 5.86 -6.64 -1.01
C ILE A 108 4.54 -6.36 -0.30
N ILE A 109 3.67 -5.55 -0.91
CA ILE A 109 2.34 -5.24 -0.37
C ILE A 109 1.50 -6.51 -0.22
N GLU A 110 1.50 -7.39 -1.21
CA GLU A 110 0.77 -8.67 -1.19
C GLU A 110 1.22 -9.56 -0.03
N HIS A 111 2.53 -9.64 0.23
CA HIS A 111 3.09 -10.35 1.38
C HIS A 111 2.64 -9.75 2.73
N CYS A 112 2.43 -8.43 2.81
CA CYS A 112 1.84 -7.79 3.99
C CYS A 112 0.35 -8.12 4.15
N LEU A 113 -0.39 -8.24 3.03
CA LEU A 113 -1.84 -8.44 2.99
C LEU A 113 -2.27 -9.92 3.06
N LEU A 114 -1.34 -10.85 3.34
CA LEU A 114 -1.66 -12.27 3.49
C LEU A 114 -2.66 -12.50 4.63
N ARG A 115 -3.58 -13.44 4.40
CA ARG A 115 -4.65 -13.76 5.34
C ARG A 115 -4.11 -14.30 6.67
N THR A 116 -3.18 -15.24 6.60
CA THR A 116 -2.57 -15.92 7.73
C THR A 116 -1.43 -15.07 8.30
N SER A 117 -1.51 -14.70 9.59
CA SER A 117 -0.54 -13.84 10.27
C SER A 117 0.89 -14.39 10.20
N GLU A 118 1.05 -15.70 10.31
CA GLU A 118 2.35 -16.38 10.35
C GLU A 118 3.04 -16.42 8.97
N MET A 119 2.27 -16.26 7.90
CA MET A 119 2.77 -16.25 6.53
C MET A 119 3.22 -14.85 6.08
N ARG A 120 2.85 -13.80 6.82
CA ARG A 120 3.29 -12.43 6.53
C ARG A 120 4.78 -12.31 6.80
N ASP A 121 5.46 -11.56 5.95
CA ASP A 121 6.86 -11.20 6.20
C ASP A 121 6.96 -10.30 7.42
N THR A 122 8.04 -10.44 8.19
CA THR A 122 8.31 -9.56 9.34
C THR A 122 8.62 -8.14 8.88
N MET A 123 8.42 -7.15 9.76
CA MET A 123 8.71 -5.75 9.44
C MET A 123 10.15 -5.56 8.93
N LYS A 124 11.10 -6.28 9.54
CA LYS A 124 12.50 -6.28 9.13
C LYS A 124 12.70 -6.80 7.71
N LYS A 125 12.03 -7.89 7.34
CA LYS A 125 12.13 -8.48 5.99
C LYS A 125 11.48 -7.57 4.94
N ILE A 126 10.35 -6.94 5.27
CA ILE A 126 9.72 -5.93 4.42
C ILE A 126 10.69 -4.76 4.18
N GLN A 127 11.30 -4.22 5.24
CA GLN A 127 12.29 -3.15 5.14
C GLN A 127 13.48 -3.54 4.24
N SER A 128 14.04 -4.74 4.40
CA SER A 128 15.13 -5.24 3.54
C SER A 128 14.73 -5.29 2.07
N LYS A 129 13.53 -5.80 1.75
CA LYS A 129 13.02 -5.84 0.38
C LYS A 129 12.87 -4.44 -0.23
N PHE A 130 12.40 -3.46 0.54
CA PHE A 130 12.32 -2.07 0.07
C PHE A 130 13.70 -1.46 -0.18
N LEU A 131 14.66 -1.73 0.69
CA LEU A 131 16.04 -1.29 0.51
C LEU A 131 16.66 -1.92 -0.75
N GLU A 132 16.43 -3.21 -1.01
CA GLU A 132 16.89 -3.87 -2.23
C GLU A 132 16.33 -3.20 -3.51
N ILE A 133 15.07 -2.77 -3.50
CA ILE A 133 14.48 -2.01 -4.61
C ILE A 133 15.18 -0.65 -4.78
N HIS A 134 15.47 0.05 -3.69
CA HIS A 134 16.14 1.37 -3.74
C HIS A 134 17.63 1.30 -4.08
N LEU A 135 18.30 0.19 -3.76
CA LEU A 135 19.72 -0.03 -4.01
C LEU A 135 20.02 -0.48 -5.46
N GLU A 136 18.99 -0.85 -6.24
CA GLU A 136 19.10 -1.12 -7.68
C GLU A 136 18.35 -0.10 -8.57
N PRO A 137 18.70 1.21 -8.55
CA PRO A 137 18.06 2.23 -9.39
C PRO A 137 18.43 2.14 -10.88
N THR A 138 19.35 1.25 -11.26
CA THR A 138 19.93 1.13 -12.62
C THR A 138 19.31 0.06 -13.51
N LEU A 139 18.28 -0.66 -13.05
CA LEU A 139 17.53 -1.55 -13.93
C LEU A 139 16.75 -0.74 -14.96
N LEU A 140 17.13 -0.89 -16.22
CA LEU A 140 16.39 -0.39 -17.36
C LEU A 140 15.01 -1.08 -17.37
N ILE A 141 13.97 -0.33 -17.06
CA ILE A 141 12.58 -0.80 -17.18
C ILE A 141 12.13 -0.50 -18.60
N GLU A 142 11.54 -1.48 -19.27
CA GLU A 142 10.95 -1.28 -20.58
C GLU A 142 9.52 -0.73 -20.44
N CYS A 143 9.27 0.43 -21.05
CA CYS A 143 7.94 1.01 -21.08
C CYS A 143 6.99 0.10 -21.88
N ARG A 144 5.94 -0.39 -21.23
CA ARG A 144 4.91 -1.25 -21.86
C ARG A 144 4.17 -0.63 -23.05
N TYR A 145 4.31 0.67 -23.28
CA TYR A 145 3.59 1.41 -24.33
C TYR A 145 4.47 1.82 -25.52
N CYS A 146 5.75 2.15 -25.29
CA CYS A 146 6.64 2.60 -26.35
C CYS A 146 7.95 1.80 -26.45
N HIS A 147 8.09 0.76 -25.63
CA HIS A 147 9.23 -0.18 -25.62
C HIS A 147 10.60 0.47 -25.37
N ARG A 148 10.64 1.70 -24.85
CA ARG A 148 11.89 2.35 -24.46
C ARG A 148 12.32 1.91 -23.07
N GLN A 149 13.62 1.68 -22.94
CA GLN A 149 14.31 1.42 -21.69
C GLN A 149 14.60 2.74 -20.97
N PHE A 150 14.25 2.83 -19.68
CA PHE A 150 14.53 3.99 -18.84
C PHE A 150 15.05 3.56 -17.47
N THR A 151 15.94 4.37 -16.88
CA THR A 151 16.46 4.13 -15.52
C THR A 151 15.45 4.59 -14.49
N TRP A 152 15.33 3.88 -13.37
CA TRP A 152 14.45 4.28 -12.28
C TRP A 152 15.01 5.53 -11.58
N ASN A 153 14.59 6.71 -12.05
CA ASN A 153 14.76 7.96 -11.32
C ASN A 153 13.38 8.61 -11.19
N ALA A 154 13.04 9.05 -9.97
CA ALA A 154 11.76 9.67 -9.59
C ALA A 154 11.40 10.97 -10.34
N LEU A 155 12.17 11.35 -11.36
CA LEU A 155 11.99 12.53 -12.23
C LEU A 155 11.68 12.16 -13.69
N ASP A 156 11.48 10.89 -14.05
CA ASP A 156 11.15 10.52 -15.43
C ASP A 156 9.63 10.35 -15.63
N PRO A 157 8.93 11.31 -16.25
CA PRO A 157 7.48 11.34 -16.40
C PRO A 157 6.96 10.39 -17.51
N HIS A 158 7.81 9.49 -18.01
CA HIS A 158 7.57 8.74 -19.23
C HIS A 158 6.41 7.72 -19.17
N GLU A 159 6.17 7.04 -18.03
CA GLU A 159 5.02 6.12 -17.90
C GLU A 159 3.68 6.89 -17.88
N GLN A 160 3.64 8.07 -17.27
CA GLN A 160 2.45 8.93 -17.25
C GLN A 160 2.17 9.56 -18.63
N LEU A 161 3.20 10.09 -19.32
CA LEU A 161 3.02 10.61 -20.68
C LEU A 161 2.63 9.52 -21.69
N CYS A 162 3.22 8.32 -21.61
CA CYS A 162 2.88 7.24 -22.55
C CYS A 162 1.44 6.74 -22.39
N SER A 163 0.88 6.74 -21.18
CA SER A 163 -0.54 6.43 -20.97
C SER A 163 -1.49 7.47 -21.60
N GLN A 164 -1.08 8.74 -21.66
CA GLN A 164 -1.86 9.84 -22.26
C GLN A 164 -1.74 9.90 -23.79
N ILE A 165 -0.63 9.44 -24.39
CA ILE A 165 -0.46 9.44 -25.85
C ILE A 165 -1.41 8.42 -26.52
N LEU A 166 -1.79 7.34 -25.84
CA LEU A 166 -2.79 6.37 -26.32
C LEU A 166 -4.24 6.88 -26.19
N SER A 167 -4.56 7.71 -25.19
CA SER A 167 -5.90 8.31 -25.11
C SER A 167 -6.13 9.38 -26.17
N VAL A 168 -5.09 10.07 -26.63
CA VAL A 168 -5.20 11.03 -27.75
C VAL A 168 -5.32 10.32 -29.11
N ARG A 169 -4.64 9.19 -29.32
CA ARG A 169 -4.73 8.44 -30.59
C ARG A 169 -6.05 7.70 -30.81
N THR A 170 -6.82 7.43 -29.76
CA THR A 170 -8.15 6.80 -29.87
C THR A 170 -9.28 7.80 -30.12
N HIS A 171 -8.99 9.11 -30.21
CA HIS A 171 -9.99 10.17 -30.49
C HIS A 171 -9.69 10.94 -31.80
N SER A 172 -8.84 10.41 -32.69
CA SER A 172 -8.54 11.06 -33.98
C SER A 172 -8.46 10.09 -35.15
N SER A 173 -9.43 9.20 -35.24
CA SER A 173 -9.78 8.53 -36.49
C SER A 173 -11.27 8.22 -36.47
N ASP A 174 -12.07 9.21 -36.89
CA ASP A 174 -13.22 9.03 -37.78
C ASP A 174 -13.72 10.40 -38.24
N SER A 175 -13.08 10.89 -39.30
CA SER A 175 -13.58 11.95 -40.16
C SER A 175 -13.07 11.65 -41.55
N PHE A 176 -13.79 10.79 -42.27
CA PHE A 176 -14.04 10.86 -43.71
C PHE A 176 -15.23 9.95 -44.05
#